data_AF-A0A7C6IS31-F1
#
_entry.id   AF-A0A7C6IS31-F1
#
_cell.length_a   1.000
_cell.length_b   1.000
_cell.length_c   1.000
_cell.angle_alpha   90.00
_cell.angle_beta   90.00
_cell.angle_gamma   90.00
#
_symmetry.space_group_name_H-M   'P 1'
#
loop_
_entity.id
_entity.type
_entity.pdbx_description
1 polymer ?
#
loop_
_entity_poly.entity_id
_entity_poly.type
_entity_poly.pdbx_seq_one_letter_code
_entity_poly.pdbx_strand_id
1 'polypeptide(L)'
;MVFKRLKICILAVLIAFCMVGQVWAGEIDDKKNELKNVNEQKKSTQQQLDSIKSQQNDVLSQLAVIEDDLEKKEQQLVEVQNQLEENQKQLEITRVELKEAIEKAEEQKKLMDTRLRVMYMNGPQGILELLLGADSINSLIARFEAIGKMLEFDSEVLHTMQELQRQVEDKKLELEQKQQEIIENKQTISRQKQEIENKKKEKQNLLNELQQQEQKQKQAINELEQEALRLENTIKDLQEKERQRQLELEREKQRQIQKQKEQQKQQQQQQDNSGSSDSGGSGGNSGSSGSSGSGGSRGGDRYTGGALGWPVSGYYNVTSGYGNRYHPVLNHWSFHTGIDIGCPTGA
;
A
#
# COMPACT_ATOMS: atom_id res chain seq x y z
N MET A 1 -44.40 31.89 -64.40
CA MET A 1 -43.59 30.74 -63.91
C MET A 1 -42.20 31.12 -63.38
N VAL A 2 -41.60 32.24 -63.79
CA VAL A 2 -40.24 32.65 -63.40
C VAL A 2 -40.11 33.01 -61.91
N PHE A 3 -41.10 33.69 -61.32
CA PHE A 3 -41.09 34.09 -59.90
C PHE A 3 -41.18 32.94 -58.89
N LYS A 4 -41.77 31.78 -59.25
CA LYS A 4 -41.79 30.59 -58.37
C LYS A 4 -40.43 29.90 -58.33
N ARG A 5 -39.69 29.88 -59.44
CA ARG A 5 -38.35 29.28 -59.52
C ARG A 5 -37.30 30.13 -58.77
N LEU A 6 -37.43 31.46 -58.79
CA LEU A 6 -36.54 32.36 -58.07
C LEU A 6 -36.67 32.25 -56.52
N LYS A 7 -37.89 32.10 -55.99
CA LYS A 7 -38.13 31.90 -54.55
C LYS A 7 -37.60 30.56 -54.04
N ILE A 8 -37.64 29.51 -54.86
CA ILE A 8 -37.09 28.19 -54.53
C ILE A 8 -35.55 28.23 -54.47
N CYS A 9 -34.91 28.96 -55.39
CA CYS A 9 -33.45 29.12 -55.38
C CYS A 9 -32.96 29.93 -54.17
N ILE A 10 -33.67 30.99 -53.75
CA ILE A 10 -33.30 31.79 -52.57
C ILE A 10 -33.47 30.98 -51.28
N LEU A 11 -34.53 30.16 -51.17
CA LEU A 11 -34.77 29.28 -50.02
C LEU A 11 -33.70 28.16 -49.93
N ALA A 12 -33.28 27.60 -51.07
CA ALA A 12 -32.23 26.58 -51.12
C ALA A 12 -30.85 27.12 -50.74
N VAL A 13 -30.53 28.37 -51.10
CA VAL A 13 -29.28 29.03 -50.68
C VAL A 13 -29.30 29.39 -49.19
N LEU A 14 -30.46 29.76 -48.64
CA LEU A 14 -30.63 30.05 -47.20
C LEU A 14 -30.52 28.78 -46.32
N ILE A 15 -31.03 27.65 -46.81
CA ILE A 15 -30.90 26.35 -46.13
C ILE A 15 -29.47 25.80 -46.26
N ALA A 16 -28.80 26.02 -47.40
CA ALA A 16 -27.39 25.67 -47.58
C ALA A 16 -26.44 26.52 -46.72
N PHE A 17 -26.77 27.79 -46.45
CA PHE A 17 -25.95 28.69 -45.61
C PHE A 17 -26.07 28.37 -44.11
N CYS A 18 -27.18 27.78 -43.64
CA CYS A 18 -27.33 27.34 -42.24
C CYS A 18 -26.60 26.02 -41.93
N MET A 19 -26.29 25.18 -42.92
CA MET A 19 -25.67 23.86 -42.67
C MET A 19 -24.14 23.87 -42.60
N VAL A 20 -23.46 24.97 -43.00
CA VAL A 20 -21.98 25.03 -43.03
C VAL A 20 -21.38 25.42 -41.67
N GLY A 21 -22.17 25.94 -40.73
CA GLY A 21 -21.70 26.36 -39.40
C GLY A 21 -21.72 25.28 -38.30
N GLN A 22 -22.34 24.12 -38.55
CA GLN A 22 -22.57 23.10 -37.50
C GLN A 22 -21.55 21.95 -37.50
N VAL A 23 -20.69 21.84 -38.52
CA VAL A 23 -19.88 20.64 -38.76
C VAL A 23 -18.60 20.58 -37.91
N TRP A 24 -18.15 21.69 -37.30
CA TRP A 24 -16.81 21.77 -36.67
C TRP A 24 -16.79 21.93 -35.15
N ALA A 25 -17.91 22.27 -34.51
CA ALA A 25 -17.99 22.38 -33.05
C ALA A 25 -17.81 21.02 -32.33
N GLY A 26 -18.04 19.90 -33.04
CA GLY A 26 -17.87 18.55 -32.49
C GLY A 26 -16.42 18.15 -32.25
N GLU A 27 -15.46 18.68 -33.01
CA GLU A 27 -14.06 18.19 -32.96
C GLU A 27 -13.35 18.54 -31.64
N ILE A 28 -13.68 19.69 -31.03
CA ILE A 28 -13.17 20.06 -29.70
C ILE A 28 -13.85 19.24 -28.60
N ASP A 29 -15.18 19.05 -28.68
CA ASP A 29 -15.91 18.26 -27.69
C ASP A 29 -15.48 16.79 -27.72
N ASP A 30 -15.20 16.23 -28.90
CA ASP A 30 -14.65 14.89 -29.08
C ASP A 30 -13.27 14.75 -28.41
N LYS A 31 -12.36 15.70 -28.64
CA LYS A 31 -11.03 15.71 -28.00
C LYS A 31 -11.11 15.91 -26.48
N LYS A 32 -12.09 16.67 -26.01
CA LYS A 32 -12.35 16.88 -24.58
C LYS A 32 -12.89 15.61 -23.91
N ASN A 33 -13.73 14.85 -24.61
CA ASN A 33 -14.20 13.54 -24.16
C ASN A 33 -13.05 12.52 -24.12
N GLU A 34 -12.17 12.52 -25.12
CA GLU A 34 -10.95 11.69 -25.14
C GLU A 34 -10.04 12.00 -23.94
N LEU A 35 -9.79 13.28 -23.65
CA LEU A 35 -9.03 13.71 -22.47
C LEU A 35 -9.70 13.30 -21.15
N LYS A 36 -11.04 13.32 -21.08
CA LYS A 36 -11.78 12.84 -19.91
C LYS A 36 -11.58 11.33 -19.71
N ASN A 37 -11.69 10.54 -20.79
CA ASN A 37 -11.48 9.09 -20.75
C ASN A 37 -10.05 8.74 -20.31
N VAL A 38 -9.03 9.43 -20.85
CA VAL A 38 -7.62 9.24 -20.46
C VAL A 38 -7.42 9.56 -18.97
N ASN A 39 -8.03 10.64 -18.46
CA ASN A 39 -7.95 10.97 -17.04
C ASN A 39 -8.68 9.95 -16.14
N GLU A 40 -9.81 9.40 -16.58
CA GLU A 40 -10.51 8.34 -15.87
C GLU A 40 -9.67 7.04 -15.83
N GLN A 41 -9.05 6.67 -16.96
CA GLN A 41 -8.11 5.55 -17.04
C GLN A 41 -6.91 5.77 -16.11
N LYS A 42 -6.26 6.95 -16.15
CA LYS A 42 -5.15 7.30 -15.25
C LYS A 42 -5.54 7.15 -13.78
N LYS A 43 -6.74 7.62 -13.40
CA LYS A 43 -7.24 7.47 -12.04
C LYS A 43 -7.46 6.01 -11.65
N SER A 44 -8.03 5.20 -12.54
CA SER A 44 -8.20 3.76 -12.31
C SER A 44 -6.86 3.05 -12.14
N THR A 45 -5.88 3.35 -13.01
CA THR A 45 -4.53 2.82 -12.93
C THR A 45 -3.81 3.24 -11.66
N GLN A 46 -4.00 4.49 -11.20
CA GLN A 46 -3.45 4.96 -9.93
C GLN A 46 -4.03 4.19 -8.74
N GLN A 47 -5.33 3.92 -8.72
CA GLN A 47 -5.96 3.10 -7.68
C GLN A 47 -5.41 1.66 -7.68
N GLN A 48 -5.18 1.07 -8.86
CA GLN A 48 -4.54 -0.24 -8.97
C GLN A 48 -3.11 -0.21 -8.42
N LEU A 49 -2.34 0.85 -8.72
CA LEU A 49 -0.98 1.03 -8.21
C LEU A 49 -0.96 1.11 -6.68
N ASP A 50 -1.89 1.86 -6.08
CA ASP A 50 -1.97 2.00 -4.63
C ASP A 50 -2.38 0.66 -3.97
N SER A 51 -3.26 -0.11 -4.60
CA SER A 51 -3.60 -1.49 -4.18
C SER A 51 -2.38 -2.41 -4.23
N ILE A 52 -1.60 -2.37 -5.32
CA ILE A 52 -0.36 -3.17 -5.46
C ILE A 52 0.63 -2.80 -4.36
N LYS A 53 0.81 -1.50 -4.06
CA LYS A 53 1.69 -1.06 -2.95
C LYS A 53 1.21 -1.56 -1.59
N SER A 54 -0.10 -1.57 -1.34
CA SER A 54 -0.65 -2.15 -0.11
C SER A 54 -0.34 -3.65 -0.03
N GLN A 55 -0.56 -4.39 -1.13
CA GLN A 55 -0.24 -5.81 -1.20
C GLN A 55 1.26 -6.08 -1.00
N GLN A 56 2.14 -5.24 -1.54
CA GLN A 56 3.58 -5.35 -1.29
C GLN A 56 3.91 -5.19 0.21
N ASN A 57 3.32 -4.19 0.88
CA ASN A 57 3.52 -3.98 2.32
C ASN A 57 3.00 -5.16 3.16
N ASP A 58 1.86 -5.73 2.79
CA ASP A 58 1.30 -6.92 3.44
C ASP A 58 2.23 -8.14 3.25
N VAL A 59 2.75 -8.33 2.04
CA VAL A 59 3.71 -9.40 1.73
C VAL A 59 5.03 -9.20 2.49
N LEU A 60 5.53 -7.98 2.59
CA LEU A 60 6.72 -7.65 3.39
C LEU A 60 6.50 -7.93 4.87
N SER A 61 5.33 -7.59 5.40
CA SER A 61 4.98 -7.88 6.80
C SER A 61 4.90 -9.39 7.05
N GLN A 62 4.31 -10.14 6.12
CA GLN A 62 4.28 -11.61 6.20
C GLN A 62 5.68 -12.23 6.09
N LEU A 63 6.56 -11.68 5.25
CA LEU A 63 7.96 -12.10 5.16
C LEU A 63 8.69 -11.86 6.48
N ALA A 64 8.49 -10.73 7.13
CA ALA A 64 9.11 -10.45 8.43
C ALA A 64 8.67 -11.44 9.52
N VAL A 65 7.37 -11.80 9.55
CA VAL A 65 6.85 -12.84 10.47
C VAL A 65 7.45 -14.21 10.15
N ILE A 66 7.56 -14.56 8.86
CA ILE A 66 8.20 -15.80 8.42
C ILE A 66 9.67 -15.85 8.82
N GLU A 67 10.39 -14.73 8.75
CA GLU A 67 11.80 -14.64 9.16
C GLU A 67 11.97 -14.81 10.67
N ASP A 68 11.11 -14.18 11.49
CA ASP A 68 11.08 -14.36 12.95
C ASP A 68 10.74 -15.81 13.33
N ASP A 69 9.74 -16.41 12.68
CA ASP A 69 9.40 -17.83 12.88
C ASP A 69 10.57 -18.75 12.51
N LEU A 70 11.30 -18.43 11.44
CA LEU A 70 12.46 -19.22 11.01
C LEU A 70 13.60 -19.11 12.02
N GLU A 71 13.90 -17.91 12.52
CA GLU A 71 14.91 -17.70 13.56
C GLU A 71 14.58 -18.49 14.83
N LYS A 72 13.32 -18.42 15.30
CA LYS A 72 12.85 -19.21 16.45
C LYS A 72 13.00 -20.72 16.22
N LYS A 73 12.69 -21.20 15.02
CA LYS A 73 12.85 -22.62 14.65
C LYS A 73 14.31 -23.04 14.59
N GLU A 74 15.21 -22.16 14.16
CA GLU A 74 16.65 -22.41 14.18
C GLU A 74 17.20 -22.47 15.61
N GLN A 75 16.77 -21.56 16.48
CA GLN A 75 17.11 -21.60 17.90
C GLN A 75 16.62 -22.89 18.58
N GLN A 76 15.37 -23.30 18.30
CA GLN A 76 14.82 -24.58 18.78
C GLN A 76 15.66 -25.78 18.28
N LEU A 77 16.14 -25.74 17.04
CA LEU A 77 16.96 -26.82 16.48
C LEU A 77 18.31 -26.91 17.21
N VAL A 78 18.95 -25.76 17.48
CA VAL A 78 20.20 -25.71 18.27
C VAL A 78 19.97 -26.27 19.67
N GLU A 79 18.89 -25.89 20.34
CA GLU A 79 18.56 -26.40 21.67
C GLU A 79 18.32 -27.91 21.67
N VAL A 80 17.51 -28.42 20.74
CA VAL A 80 17.27 -29.86 20.57
C VAL A 80 18.56 -30.62 20.24
N GLN A 81 19.48 -30.01 19.48
CA GLN A 81 20.77 -30.61 19.16
C GLN A 81 21.70 -30.67 20.37
N ASN A 82 21.71 -29.64 21.21
CA ASN A 82 22.45 -29.65 22.47
C ASN A 82 21.89 -30.69 23.45
N GLN A 83 20.56 -30.79 23.56
CA GLN A 83 19.89 -31.82 24.37
C GLN A 83 20.22 -33.24 23.88
N LEU A 84 20.30 -33.44 22.55
CA LEU A 84 20.71 -34.71 21.96
C LEU A 84 22.15 -35.08 22.36
N GLU A 85 23.08 -34.14 22.25
CA GLU A 85 24.48 -34.38 22.58
C GLU A 85 24.66 -34.68 24.07
N GLU A 86 23.96 -33.96 24.94
CA GLU A 86 23.99 -34.17 26.39
C GLU A 86 23.39 -35.55 26.76
N ASN A 87 22.23 -35.91 26.20
CA ASN A 87 21.64 -37.23 26.43
C ASN A 87 22.51 -38.37 25.90
N GLN A 88 23.20 -38.17 24.78
CA GLN A 88 24.16 -39.15 24.26
C GLN A 88 25.34 -39.35 25.22
N LYS A 89 25.88 -38.27 25.81
CA LYS A 89 26.94 -38.36 26.83
C LYS A 89 26.45 -39.09 28.08
N GLN A 90 25.26 -38.75 28.58
CA GLN A 90 24.67 -39.41 29.74
C GLN A 90 24.39 -40.90 29.49
N LEU A 91 23.98 -41.25 28.28
CA LEU A 91 23.76 -42.63 27.87
C LEU A 91 25.07 -43.43 27.80
N GLU A 92 26.16 -42.85 27.28
CA GLU A 92 27.46 -43.51 27.31
C GLU A 92 27.99 -43.70 28.75
N ILE A 93 27.84 -42.69 29.63
CA ILE A 93 28.19 -42.83 31.04
C ILE A 93 27.38 -43.94 31.71
N THR A 94 26.05 -43.94 31.54
CA THR A 94 25.15 -44.94 32.11
C THR A 94 25.46 -46.35 31.59
N ARG A 95 25.86 -46.48 30.32
CA ARG A 95 26.29 -47.77 29.74
C ARG A 95 27.57 -48.30 30.36
N VAL A 96 28.54 -47.43 30.64
CA VAL A 96 29.79 -47.81 31.32
C VAL A 96 29.50 -48.23 32.76
N GLU A 97 28.74 -47.43 33.51
CA GLU A 97 28.33 -47.75 34.88
C GLU A 97 27.54 -49.07 34.95
N LEU A 98 26.66 -49.32 33.97
CA LEU A 98 25.92 -50.57 33.83
C LEU A 98 26.86 -51.75 33.67
N LYS A 99 27.83 -51.64 32.77
CA LYS A 99 28.78 -52.71 32.49
C LYS A 99 29.59 -53.05 33.73
N GLU A 100 30.08 -52.05 34.45
CA GLU A 100 30.79 -52.25 35.72
C GLU A 100 29.89 -52.87 36.80
N ALA A 101 28.63 -52.45 36.90
CA ALA A 101 27.67 -53.01 37.84
C ALA A 101 27.36 -54.49 37.53
N ILE A 102 27.21 -54.85 36.26
CA ILE A 102 27.01 -56.24 35.82
C ILE A 102 28.23 -57.09 36.14
N GLU A 103 29.45 -56.62 35.83
CA GLU A 103 30.68 -57.38 36.12
C GLU A 103 30.83 -57.63 37.63
N LYS A 104 30.61 -56.61 38.48
CA LYS A 104 30.61 -56.75 39.94
C LYS A 104 29.52 -57.70 40.42
N ALA A 105 28.32 -57.62 39.85
CA ALA A 105 27.22 -58.52 40.17
C ALA A 105 27.53 -59.98 39.82
N GLU A 106 28.16 -60.24 38.67
CA GLU A 106 28.59 -61.59 38.29
C GLU A 106 29.67 -62.15 39.22
N GLU A 107 30.62 -61.32 39.65
CA GLU A 107 31.63 -61.72 40.65
C GLU A 107 30.98 -62.10 41.99
N GLN A 108 30.07 -61.25 42.49
CA GLN A 108 29.32 -61.52 43.73
C GLN A 108 28.47 -62.78 43.60
N LYS A 109 27.82 -62.98 42.46
CA LYS A 109 27.05 -64.20 42.17
C LYS A 109 27.94 -65.45 42.20
N LYS A 110 29.15 -65.42 41.61
CA LYS A 110 30.08 -66.57 41.64
C LYS A 110 30.56 -66.88 43.07
N LEU A 111 30.85 -65.86 43.86
CA LEU A 111 31.19 -66.02 45.28
C LEU A 111 30.01 -66.63 46.06
N MET A 112 28.80 -66.13 45.80
CA MET A 112 27.56 -66.62 46.40
C MET A 112 27.27 -68.08 46.00
N ASP A 113 27.39 -68.43 44.72
CA ASP A 113 27.20 -69.79 44.21
C ASP A 113 28.17 -70.77 44.89
N THR A 114 29.42 -70.34 45.10
CA THR A 114 30.43 -71.14 45.80
C THR A 114 30.04 -71.34 47.26
N ARG A 115 29.58 -70.26 47.92
CA ARG A 115 29.18 -70.28 49.32
C ARG A 115 27.89 -71.09 49.57
N LEU A 116 26.87 -70.92 48.75
CA LEU A 116 25.64 -71.71 48.75
C LEU A 116 25.95 -73.19 48.51
N ARG A 117 26.85 -73.51 47.57
CA ARG A 117 27.31 -74.89 47.34
C ARG A 117 27.98 -75.47 48.58
N VAL A 118 28.87 -74.73 49.25
CA VAL A 118 29.51 -75.19 50.49
C VAL A 118 28.48 -75.38 51.61
N MET A 119 27.54 -74.45 51.77
CA MET A 119 26.44 -74.60 52.74
C MET A 119 25.58 -75.84 52.44
N TYR A 120 25.26 -76.09 51.17
CA TYR A 120 24.48 -77.25 50.75
C TYR A 120 25.24 -78.57 50.95
N MET A 121 26.52 -78.63 50.58
CA MET A 121 27.37 -79.82 50.73
C MET A 121 27.62 -80.18 52.19
N ASN A 122 27.73 -79.17 53.07
CA ASN A 122 27.86 -79.39 54.50
C ASN A 122 26.51 -79.71 55.17
N GLY A 123 25.39 -79.41 54.50
CA GLY A 123 24.03 -79.69 54.95
C GLY A 123 23.66 -79.03 56.28
N PRO A 124 22.44 -79.30 56.79
CA PRO A 124 22.05 -78.86 58.13
C PRO A 124 22.94 -79.49 59.22
N GLN A 125 23.46 -80.70 58.97
CA GLN A 125 24.28 -81.43 59.93
C GLN A 125 25.65 -80.78 60.16
N GLY A 126 26.32 -80.24 59.14
CA GLY A 126 27.61 -79.55 59.30
C GLY A 126 27.49 -78.18 59.99
N ILE A 127 26.37 -77.48 59.81
CA ILE A 127 26.06 -76.26 60.58
C ILE A 127 25.79 -76.61 62.04
N LEU A 128 25.05 -77.70 62.30
CA LEU A 128 24.84 -78.24 63.64
C LEU A 128 26.15 -78.68 64.29
N GLU A 129 27.06 -79.32 63.56
CA GLU A 129 28.38 -79.74 64.05
C GLU A 129 29.29 -78.55 64.38
N LEU A 130 29.28 -77.50 63.55
CA LEU A 130 30.02 -76.25 63.79
C LEU A 130 29.47 -75.47 65.01
N LEU A 131 28.15 -75.47 65.19
CA LEU A 131 27.48 -74.87 66.35
C LEU A 131 27.77 -75.69 67.61
N LEU A 132 27.58 -77.02 67.58
CA LEU A 132 27.75 -77.91 68.73
C LEU A 132 29.22 -78.15 69.10
N GLY A 133 30.17 -77.93 68.20
CA GLY A 133 31.62 -77.94 68.44
C GLY A 133 32.15 -76.64 69.05
N ALA A 134 31.33 -75.89 69.78
CA ALA A 134 31.74 -74.67 70.47
C ALA A 134 32.13 -74.98 71.92
N ASP A 135 33.29 -74.51 72.36
CA ASP A 135 33.85 -74.82 73.70
C ASP A 135 33.03 -74.23 74.87
N SER A 136 32.12 -73.28 74.61
CA SER A 136 31.25 -72.66 75.60
C SER A 136 29.91 -72.18 75.02
N ILE A 137 28.88 -72.06 75.88
CA ILE A 137 27.56 -71.53 75.52
C ILE A 137 27.67 -70.11 74.95
N ASN A 138 28.57 -69.28 75.49
CA ASN A 138 28.80 -67.93 74.99
C ASN A 138 29.38 -67.93 73.56
N SER A 139 30.28 -68.86 73.25
CA SER A 139 30.81 -69.03 71.90
C SER A 139 29.80 -69.63 70.91
N LEU A 140 28.89 -70.49 71.37
CA LEU A 140 27.78 -71.02 70.58
C LEU A 140 26.82 -69.89 70.15
N ILE A 141 26.42 -69.03 71.09
CA ILE A 141 25.55 -67.88 70.83
C ILE A 141 26.22 -66.92 69.84
N ALA A 142 27.50 -66.61 70.03
CA ALA A 142 28.25 -65.74 69.13
C ALA A 142 28.35 -66.32 67.70
N ARG A 143 28.54 -67.64 67.54
CA ARG A 143 28.56 -68.31 66.22
C ARG A 143 27.18 -68.31 65.57
N PHE A 144 26.12 -68.55 66.33
CA PHE A 144 24.74 -68.52 65.84
C PHE A 144 24.35 -67.12 65.34
N GLU A 145 24.66 -66.08 66.13
CA GLU A 145 24.45 -64.69 65.74
C GLU A 145 25.27 -64.32 64.50
N ALA A 146 26.52 -64.78 64.42
CA ALA A 146 27.38 -64.53 63.26
C ALA A 146 26.82 -65.17 61.98
N ILE A 147 26.37 -66.43 62.03
CA ILE A 147 25.75 -67.12 60.89
C ILE A 147 24.44 -66.43 60.47
N GLY A 148 23.61 -66.03 61.44
CA GLY A 148 22.36 -65.31 61.18
C GLY A 148 22.59 -63.98 60.46
N LYS A 149 23.48 -63.13 60.99
CA LYS A 149 23.87 -61.85 60.36
C LYS A 149 24.48 -62.05 58.98
N MET A 150 25.25 -63.11 58.82
CA MET A 150 25.93 -63.46 57.58
C MET A 150 24.94 -63.91 56.48
N LEU A 151 23.86 -64.60 56.83
CA LEU A 151 22.76 -64.96 55.91
C LEU A 151 21.87 -63.77 55.58
N GLU A 152 21.59 -62.92 56.57
CA GLU A 152 20.83 -61.68 56.38
C GLU A 152 21.54 -60.73 55.41
N PHE A 153 22.86 -60.55 55.59
CA PHE A 153 23.71 -59.78 54.68
C PHE A 153 23.70 -60.34 53.25
N ASP A 154 23.82 -61.65 53.08
CA ASP A 154 23.78 -62.29 51.75
C ASP A 154 22.43 -62.07 51.04
N SER A 155 21.32 -62.15 51.79
CA SER A 155 19.98 -61.88 51.27
C SER A 155 19.83 -60.42 50.85
N GLU A 156 20.37 -59.48 51.62
CA GLU A 156 20.36 -58.06 51.31
C GLU A 156 21.20 -57.74 50.06
N VAL A 157 22.38 -58.36 49.91
CA VAL A 157 23.22 -58.24 48.71
C VAL A 157 22.49 -58.76 47.46
N LEU A 158 21.76 -59.86 47.54
CA LEU A 158 20.98 -60.37 46.40
C LEU A 158 19.82 -59.44 46.02
N HIS A 159 19.11 -58.88 47.01
CA HIS A 159 18.04 -57.92 46.75
C HIS A 159 18.55 -56.64 46.13
N THR A 160 19.65 -56.08 46.66
CA THR A 160 20.26 -54.87 46.09
C THR A 160 20.78 -55.09 44.67
N MET A 161 21.28 -56.28 44.35
CA MET A 161 21.70 -56.65 43.00
C MET A 161 20.52 -56.71 42.01
N GLN A 162 19.41 -57.36 42.40
CA GLN A 162 18.21 -57.40 41.56
C GLN A 162 17.63 -56.01 41.31
N GLU A 163 17.59 -55.17 42.34
CA GLU A 163 17.09 -53.81 42.25
C GLU A 163 17.99 -52.95 41.35
N LEU A 164 19.31 -53.07 41.46
CA LEU A 164 20.25 -52.34 40.61
C LEU A 164 20.11 -52.75 39.14
N GLN A 165 19.96 -54.05 38.84
CA GLN A 165 19.70 -54.51 37.47
C GLN A 165 18.41 -53.91 36.90
N ARG A 166 17.33 -53.89 37.70
CA ARG A 166 16.05 -53.32 37.26
C ARG A 166 16.15 -51.81 37.01
N GLN A 167 16.75 -51.06 37.94
CA GLN A 167 16.91 -49.61 37.81
C GLN A 167 17.70 -49.23 36.56
N VAL A 168 18.69 -50.02 36.17
CA VAL A 168 19.46 -49.71 34.97
C VAL A 168 18.70 -50.08 33.69
N GLU A 169 17.98 -51.20 33.65
CA GLU A 169 17.13 -51.53 32.49
C GLU A 169 16.05 -50.45 32.29
N ASP A 170 15.44 -49.99 33.39
CA ASP A 170 14.46 -48.89 33.39
C ASP A 170 15.09 -47.58 32.85
N LYS A 171 16.28 -47.20 33.36
CA LYS A 171 17.00 -45.99 32.89
C LYS A 171 17.43 -46.09 31.42
N LYS A 172 17.85 -47.27 30.96
CA LYS A 172 18.23 -47.49 29.57
C LYS A 172 17.04 -47.32 28.64
N LEU A 173 15.90 -47.92 28.98
CA LEU A 173 14.63 -47.75 28.25
C LEU A 173 14.19 -46.28 28.21
N GLU A 174 14.26 -45.59 29.35
CA GLU A 174 13.91 -44.15 29.42
C GLU A 174 14.80 -43.30 28.52
N LEU A 175 16.11 -43.55 28.50
CA LEU A 175 17.06 -42.83 27.65
C LEU A 175 16.87 -43.15 26.16
N GLU A 176 16.63 -44.41 25.80
CA GLU A 176 16.34 -44.81 24.42
C GLU A 176 15.05 -44.14 23.90
N GLN A 177 14.00 -44.09 24.73
CA GLN A 177 12.76 -43.38 24.42
C GLN A 177 13.00 -41.88 24.22
N LYS A 178 13.72 -41.22 25.16
CA LYS A 178 14.09 -39.80 25.05
C LYS A 178 14.90 -39.52 23.79
N GLN A 179 15.84 -40.39 23.44
CA GLN A 179 16.65 -40.24 22.23
C GLN A 179 15.77 -40.32 20.97
N GLN A 180 14.81 -41.24 20.94
CA GLN A 180 13.89 -41.38 19.83
C GLN A 180 12.97 -40.16 19.70
N GLU A 181 12.41 -39.66 20.81
CA GLU A 181 11.60 -38.44 20.84
C GLU A 181 12.37 -37.23 20.31
N ILE A 182 13.64 -37.07 20.69
CA ILE A 182 14.50 -35.99 20.20
C ILE A 182 14.76 -36.10 18.70
N ILE A 183 15.00 -37.31 18.18
CA ILE A 183 15.17 -37.54 16.74
C ILE A 183 13.90 -37.18 15.97
N GLU A 184 12.74 -37.59 16.47
CA GLU A 184 11.43 -37.27 15.88
C GLU A 184 11.16 -35.75 15.90
N ASN A 185 11.47 -35.09 17.02
CA ASN A 185 11.37 -33.64 17.16
C ASN A 185 12.30 -32.92 16.18
N LYS A 186 13.55 -33.37 16.03
CA LYS A 186 14.51 -32.83 15.06
C LYS A 186 14.00 -32.97 13.62
N GLN A 187 13.48 -34.14 13.25
CA GLN A 187 12.90 -34.37 11.93
C GLN A 187 11.71 -33.47 11.68
N THR A 188 10.83 -33.31 12.67
CA THR A 188 9.65 -32.44 12.60
C THR A 188 10.05 -30.97 12.42
N ILE A 189 11.01 -30.47 13.20
CA ILE A 189 11.53 -29.11 13.07
C ILE A 189 12.19 -28.91 11.69
N SER A 190 12.98 -29.88 11.22
CA SER A 190 13.59 -29.81 9.89
C SER A 190 12.56 -29.76 8.77
N ARG A 191 11.46 -30.53 8.87
CA ARG A 191 10.37 -30.48 7.89
C ARG A 191 9.65 -29.13 7.93
N GLN A 192 9.32 -28.64 9.12
CA GLN A 192 8.70 -27.33 9.30
C GLN A 192 9.58 -26.22 8.72
N LYS A 193 10.91 -26.26 8.94
CA LYS A 193 11.85 -25.31 8.35
C LYS A 193 11.82 -25.34 6.81
N GLN A 194 11.81 -26.53 6.20
CA GLN A 194 11.69 -26.63 4.74
C GLN A 194 10.37 -26.07 4.21
N GLU A 195 9.26 -26.34 4.89
CA GLU A 195 7.95 -25.78 4.54
C GLU A 195 7.95 -24.24 4.64
N ILE A 196 8.56 -23.68 5.69
CA ILE A 196 8.69 -22.23 5.90
C ILE A 196 9.60 -21.60 4.83
N GLU A 197 10.73 -22.22 4.50
CA GLU A 197 11.64 -21.78 3.42
C GLU A 197 10.95 -21.77 2.05
N ASN A 198 10.13 -22.77 1.75
CA ASN A 198 9.35 -22.79 0.51
C ASN A 198 8.33 -21.66 0.49
N LYS A 199 7.61 -21.42 1.59
CA LYS A 199 6.69 -20.28 1.74
C LYS A 199 7.41 -18.94 1.59
N LYS A 200 8.62 -18.81 2.16
CA LYS A 200 9.47 -17.62 2.00
C LYS A 200 9.78 -17.37 0.52
N LYS A 201 10.22 -18.39 -0.21
CA LYS A 201 10.52 -18.29 -1.65
C LYS A 201 9.28 -17.93 -2.47
N GLU A 202 8.14 -18.55 -2.19
CA GLU A 202 6.87 -18.21 -2.85
C GLU A 202 6.51 -16.74 -2.64
N LYS A 203 6.62 -16.23 -1.41
CA LYS A 203 6.35 -14.82 -1.08
C LYS A 203 7.37 -13.87 -1.71
N GLN A 204 8.64 -14.25 -1.78
CA GLN A 204 9.68 -13.49 -2.46
C GLN A 204 9.40 -13.38 -3.97
N ASN A 205 8.97 -14.48 -4.59
CA ASN A 205 8.58 -14.50 -5.99
C ASN A 205 7.35 -13.62 -6.25
N LEU A 206 6.34 -13.71 -5.37
CA LEU A 206 5.17 -12.83 -5.42
C LEU A 206 5.56 -11.36 -5.28
N LEU A 207 6.48 -11.03 -4.38
CA LEU A 207 6.97 -9.66 -4.21
C LEU A 207 7.65 -9.16 -5.49
N ASN A 208 8.49 -9.98 -6.11
CA ASN A 208 9.14 -9.66 -7.38
C ASN A 208 8.11 -9.44 -8.51
N GLU A 209 7.07 -10.28 -8.58
CA GLU A 209 5.98 -10.13 -9.54
C GLU A 209 5.21 -8.82 -9.32
N LEU A 210 4.86 -8.50 -8.06
CA LEU A 210 4.19 -7.26 -7.70
C LEU A 210 5.07 -6.03 -8.02
N GLN A 211 6.39 -6.11 -7.84
CA GLN A 211 7.31 -5.04 -8.24
C GLN A 211 7.34 -4.85 -9.77
N GLN A 212 7.35 -5.93 -10.54
CA GLN A 212 7.25 -5.84 -12.00
C GLN A 212 5.92 -5.25 -12.45
N GLN A 213 4.80 -5.63 -11.82
CA GLN A 213 3.50 -5.06 -12.09
C GLN A 213 3.45 -3.57 -11.73
N GLU A 214 4.00 -3.18 -10.58
CA GLU A 214 4.12 -1.78 -10.18
C GLU A 214 4.88 -0.95 -11.23
N GLN A 215 6.00 -1.49 -11.75
CA GLN A 215 6.79 -0.81 -12.78
C GLN A 215 6.02 -0.66 -14.09
N LYS A 216 5.30 -1.70 -14.53
CA LYS A 216 4.44 -1.63 -15.72
C LYS A 216 3.32 -0.60 -15.55
N GLN A 217 2.68 -0.55 -14.38
CA GLN A 217 1.63 0.42 -14.10
C GLN A 217 2.17 1.86 -14.05
N LYS A 218 3.36 2.07 -13.47
CA LYS A 218 4.06 3.36 -13.51
C LYS A 218 4.38 3.81 -14.95
N GLN A 219 4.81 2.89 -15.80
CA GLN A 219 5.04 3.17 -17.22
C GLN A 219 3.75 3.56 -17.93
N ALA A 220 2.67 2.79 -17.73
CA ALA A 220 1.36 3.09 -18.30
C ALA A 220 0.83 4.46 -17.84
N ILE A 221 1.01 4.83 -16.56
CA ILE A 221 0.62 6.16 -16.06
C ILE A 221 1.41 7.27 -16.76
N ASN A 222 2.71 7.09 -16.98
CA ASN A 222 3.54 8.08 -17.69
C ASN A 222 3.12 8.21 -19.16
N GLU A 223 2.82 7.11 -19.84
CA GLU A 223 2.30 7.13 -21.21
C GLU A 223 0.96 7.87 -21.31
N LEU A 224 0.01 7.56 -20.41
CA LEU A 224 -1.28 8.26 -20.32
C LEU A 224 -1.11 9.75 -20.00
N GLU A 225 -0.12 10.10 -19.18
CA GLU A 225 0.18 11.50 -18.84
C GLU A 225 0.75 12.27 -20.04
N GLN A 226 1.61 11.63 -20.85
CA GLN A 226 2.08 12.21 -22.11
C GLN A 226 0.96 12.35 -23.13
N GLU A 227 0.06 11.37 -23.21
CA GLU A 227 -1.11 11.43 -24.09
C GLU A 227 -2.07 12.54 -23.67
N ALA A 228 -2.37 12.66 -22.37
CA ALA A 228 -3.18 13.75 -21.82
C ALA A 228 -2.56 15.12 -22.14
N LEU A 229 -1.24 15.28 -22.00
CA LEU A 229 -0.54 16.52 -22.34
C LEU A 229 -0.65 16.86 -23.84
N ARG A 230 -0.53 15.85 -24.72
CA ARG A 230 -0.70 16.04 -26.17
C ARG A 230 -2.12 16.47 -26.52
N LEU A 231 -3.12 15.83 -25.93
CA LEU A 231 -4.53 16.19 -26.11
C LEU A 231 -4.83 17.60 -25.58
N GLU A 232 -4.26 17.96 -24.43
CA GLU A 232 -4.44 19.31 -23.87
C GLU A 232 -3.85 20.39 -24.79
N ASN A 233 -2.67 20.15 -25.37
CA ASN A 233 -2.05 21.06 -26.33
C ASN A 233 -2.86 21.17 -27.63
N THR A 234 -3.37 20.07 -28.18
CA THR A 234 -4.19 20.12 -29.39
C THR A 234 -5.52 20.83 -29.15
N ILE A 235 -6.15 20.64 -27.98
CA ILE A 235 -7.35 21.38 -27.59
C ILE A 235 -7.05 22.89 -27.51
N LYS A 236 -5.92 23.30 -26.91
CA LYS A 236 -5.51 24.71 -26.85
C LYS A 236 -5.31 25.30 -28.25
N ASP A 237 -4.63 24.58 -29.15
CA ASP A 237 -4.41 25.01 -30.53
C ASP A 237 -5.73 25.14 -31.32
N LEU A 238 -6.68 24.21 -31.12
CA LEU A 238 -7.99 24.26 -31.76
C LEU A 238 -8.83 25.43 -31.24
N GLN A 239 -8.86 25.64 -29.93
CA GLN A 239 -9.54 26.78 -29.31
C GLN A 239 -8.98 28.11 -29.80
N GLU A 240 -7.64 28.19 -29.96
CA GLU A 240 -6.99 29.37 -30.50
C GLU A 240 -7.41 29.65 -31.95
N LYS A 241 -7.42 28.62 -32.79
CA LYS A 241 -7.86 28.73 -34.19
C LYS A 241 -9.33 29.15 -34.30
N GLU A 242 -10.21 28.60 -33.46
CA GLU A 242 -11.62 29.01 -33.43
C GLU A 242 -11.77 30.47 -33.02
N ARG A 243 -11.05 30.90 -31.98
CA ARG A 243 -11.05 32.29 -31.52
C ARG A 243 -10.59 33.26 -32.62
N GLN A 244 -9.54 32.90 -33.35
CA GLN A 244 -9.06 33.71 -34.48
C GLN A 244 -10.09 33.83 -35.60
N ARG A 245 -10.74 32.72 -35.98
CA ARG A 245 -11.82 32.75 -36.99
C ARG A 245 -13.02 33.58 -36.54
N GLN A 246 -13.41 33.51 -35.27
CA GLN A 246 -14.52 34.32 -34.74
C GLN A 246 -14.21 35.81 -34.84
N LEU A 247 -12.98 36.21 -34.49
CA LEU A 247 -12.51 37.60 -34.62
C LEU A 247 -12.46 38.05 -36.10
N GLU A 248 -12.06 37.17 -37.02
CA GLU A 248 -12.08 37.47 -38.46
C GLU A 248 -13.50 37.65 -39.00
N LEU A 249 -14.41 36.73 -38.68
CA LEU A 249 -15.83 36.83 -39.03
C LEU A 249 -16.47 38.10 -38.48
N GLU A 250 -16.12 38.49 -37.25
CA GLU A 250 -16.62 39.70 -36.63
C GLU A 250 -16.08 40.97 -37.30
N ARG A 251 -14.78 41.00 -37.63
CA ARG A 251 -14.18 42.08 -38.44
C ARG A 251 -14.81 42.17 -39.82
N GLU A 252 -15.12 41.04 -40.44
CA GLU A 252 -15.73 40.99 -41.76
C GLU A 252 -17.18 41.49 -41.73
N LYS A 253 -17.96 41.10 -40.71
CA LYS A 253 -19.30 41.64 -40.45
C LYS A 253 -19.27 43.15 -40.20
N GLN A 254 -18.32 43.64 -39.39
CA GLN A 254 -18.15 45.07 -39.16
C GLN A 254 -17.86 45.83 -40.46
N ARG A 255 -16.94 45.31 -41.30
CA ARG A 255 -16.66 45.89 -42.63
C ARG A 255 -17.89 45.91 -43.54
N GLN A 256 -18.71 44.87 -43.54
CA GLN A 256 -19.95 44.81 -44.34
C GLN A 256 -20.99 45.83 -43.85
N ILE A 257 -21.19 45.93 -42.53
CA ILE A 257 -22.11 46.93 -41.93
C ILE A 257 -21.65 48.35 -42.25
N GLN A 258 -20.34 48.59 -42.21
CA GLN A 258 -19.76 49.89 -42.52
C GLN A 258 -19.97 50.28 -43.99
N LYS A 259 -19.73 49.35 -44.92
CA LYS A 259 -20.05 49.54 -46.35
C LYS A 259 -21.53 49.77 -46.61
N GLN A 260 -22.43 49.02 -45.95
CA GLN A 260 -23.88 49.22 -46.08
C GLN A 260 -24.34 50.58 -45.55
N LYS A 261 -23.81 51.04 -44.41
CA LYS A 261 -24.08 52.38 -43.87
C LYS A 261 -23.60 53.48 -44.81
N GLU A 262 -22.45 53.29 -45.45
CA GLU A 262 -21.87 54.24 -46.40
C GLU A 262 -22.72 54.34 -47.69
N GLN A 263 -23.18 53.20 -48.22
CA GLN A 263 -24.12 53.15 -49.34
C GLN A 263 -25.49 53.76 -49.01
N GLN A 264 -26.03 53.51 -47.82
CA GLN A 264 -27.27 54.16 -47.36
C GLN A 264 -27.12 55.68 -47.23
N LYS A 265 -26.00 56.17 -46.70
CA LYS A 265 -25.71 57.62 -46.65
C LYS A 265 -25.63 58.24 -48.04
N GLN A 266 -25.02 57.55 -49.01
CA GLN A 266 -24.95 58.03 -50.40
C GLN A 266 -26.33 58.03 -51.09
N GLN A 267 -27.20 57.07 -50.79
CA GLN A 267 -28.58 57.05 -51.30
C GLN A 267 -29.46 58.14 -50.68
N GLN A 268 -29.31 58.42 -49.38
CA GLN A 268 -30.00 59.53 -48.71
C GLN A 268 -29.56 60.89 -49.26
N GLN A 269 -28.27 61.10 -49.50
CA GLN A 269 -27.76 62.34 -50.11
C GLN A 269 -28.26 62.56 -51.56
N GLN A 270 -28.62 61.50 -52.29
CA GLN A 270 -29.24 61.63 -53.62
C GLN A 270 -30.75 61.90 -53.55
N GLN A 271 -31.44 61.52 -52.47
CA GLN A 271 -32.85 61.90 -52.24
C GLN A 271 -33.00 63.32 -51.69
N ASP A 272 -32.00 63.85 -50.97
CA ASP A 272 -32.02 65.22 -50.42
C ASP A 272 -31.75 66.33 -51.45
N ASN A 273 -31.57 66.01 -52.74
CA ASN A 273 -31.42 67.01 -53.83
C ASN A 273 -32.71 67.26 -54.64
N SER A 274 -33.87 66.81 -54.14
CA SER A 274 -35.20 67.21 -54.62
C SER A 274 -36.07 67.64 -53.44
N GLY A 275 -35.77 68.83 -52.91
CA GLY A 275 -36.50 69.39 -51.76
C GLY A 275 -35.78 70.60 -51.17
N SER A 276 -35.68 71.68 -51.96
CA SER A 276 -35.14 72.96 -51.50
C SER A 276 -36.12 73.66 -50.55
N SER A 277 -35.55 74.22 -49.48
CA SER A 277 -35.99 75.40 -48.69
C SER A 277 -37.34 75.29 -47.96
N ASP A 278 -37.47 75.69 -46.70
CA ASP A 278 -37.03 76.97 -46.16
C ASP A 278 -37.07 77.05 -44.62
N SER A 279 -36.23 77.96 -44.08
CA SER A 279 -36.29 78.78 -42.85
C SER A 279 -36.76 78.20 -41.49
N GLY A 280 -36.15 78.54 -40.34
CA GLY A 280 -35.09 79.50 -40.06
C GLY A 280 -35.04 79.88 -38.56
N GLY A 281 -33.81 80.17 -38.09
CA GLY A 281 -33.49 81.06 -36.96
C GLY A 281 -33.56 80.46 -35.55
N SER A 282 -32.74 80.83 -34.57
CA SER A 282 -31.69 81.87 -34.49
C SER A 282 -30.97 81.79 -33.13
N GLY A 283 -29.74 82.32 -33.05
CA GLY A 283 -29.02 82.69 -31.82
C GLY A 283 -28.00 81.63 -31.36
N GLY A 284 -26.70 81.76 -31.62
CA GLY A 284 -25.78 82.81 -31.14
C GLY A 284 -24.97 82.21 -29.97
N ASN A 285 -23.66 82.33 -29.80
CA ASN A 285 -22.65 83.26 -30.29
C ASN A 285 -21.24 82.68 -30.03
N SER A 286 -20.27 83.19 -30.78
CA SER A 286 -18.79 83.07 -30.77
C SER A 286 -18.10 82.67 -29.44
N GLY A 287 -17.13 81.76 -29.48
CA GLY A 287 -15.69 82.05 -29.72
C GLY A 287 -14.91 81.69 -28.43
N SER A 288 -13.64 81.31 -28.35
CA SER A 288 -12.46 81.21 -29.21
C SER A 288 -11.40 80.45 -28.38
N SER A 289 -10.42 79.84 -29.05
CA SER A 289 -9.03 79.56 -28.57
C SER A 289 -8.85 78.80 -27.24
N GLY A 290 -8.26 77.61 -27.21
CA GLY A 290 -6.82 77.40 -27.40
C GLY A 290 -6.33 76.55 -26.22
N SER A 291 -5.90 75.32 -26.47
CA SER A 291 -4.50 74.85 -26.31
C SER A 291 -4.24 74.08 -25.02
N SER A 292 -3.65 72.89 -25.23
CA SER A 292 -2.66 72.18 -24.40
C SER A 292 -2.94 71.94 -22.91
N GLY A 293 -2.84 70.66 -22.50
CA GLY A 293 -2.46 70.36 -21.13
C GLY A 293 -2.81 68.96 -20.65
N SER A 294 -1.80 68.10 -20.67
CA SER A 294 -1.64 66.87 -19.88
C SER A 294 -2.20 66.97 -18.45
N GLY A 295 -2.68 65.84 -17.92
CA GLY A 295 -2.87 65.68 -16.46
C GLY A 295 -4.03 64.77 -16.13
N GLY A 296 -3.72 63.49 -15.85
CA GLY A 296 -4.71 62.49 -15.49
C GLY A 296 -5.49 62.82 -14.22
N SER A 297 -6.72 62.32 -14.16
CA SER A 297 -7.31 61.90 -12.88
C SER A 297 -8.42 60.89 -13.13
N ARG A 298 -8.41 59.90 -12.25
CA ARG A 298 -9.27 58.72 -12.20
C ARG A 298 -10.74 59.13 -12.07
N GLY A 299 -11.61 58.62 -12.93
CA GLY A 299 -13.06 58.84 -12.84
C GLY A 299 -13.80 57.60 -13.33
N GLY A 300 -14.42 56.89 -12.39
CA GLY A 300 -15.05 55.59 -12.58
C GLY A 300 -16.21 55.58 -13.56
N ASP A 301 -16.38 54.43 -14.20
CA ASP A 301 -17.45 54.11 -15.12
C ASP A 301 -18.81 54.26 -14.43
N ARG A 302 -19.57 55.30 -14.81
CA ARG A 302 -20.99 55.41 -14.40
C ARG A 302 -21.80 54.36 -15.14
N TYR A 303 -22.64 53.65 -14.39
CA TYR A 303 -23.64 52.74 -14.92
C TYR A 303 -24.57 53.42 -15.94
N THR A 304 -24.63 52.87 -17.16
CA THR A 304 -25.38 53.44 -18.29
C THR A 304 -26.75 52.79 -18.54
N GLY A 305 -27.26 51.98 -17.60
CA GLY A 305 -28.59 51.35 -17.68
C GLY A 305 -28.59 49.93 -18.29
N GLY A 306 -29.36 49.04 -17.67
CA GLY A 306 -29.60 47.65 -18.06
C GLY A 306 -30.87 47.10 -17.39
N ALA A 307 -31.30 45.89 -17.76
CA ALA A 307 -32.58 45.30 -17.31
C ALA A 307 -32.67 45.00 -15.80
N LEU A 308 -31.53 44.95 -15.10
CA LEU A 308 -31.45 44.80 -13.65
C LEU A 308 -31.07 46.15 -13.03
N GLY A 309 -31.78 46.55 -11.96
CA GLY A 309 -31.49 47.78 -11.23
C GLY A 309 -30.09 47.77 -10.61
N TRP A 310 -29.51 48.96 -10.48
CA TRP A 310 -28.21 49.12 -9.82
C TRP A 310 -28.32 48.76 -8.32
N PRO A 311 -27.43 47.93 -7.76
CA PRO A 311 -27.63 47.31 -6.45
C PRO A 311 -27.52 48.28 -5.27
N VAL A 312 -26.78 49.39 -5.41
CA VAL A 312 -26.59 50.39 -4.33
C VAL A 312 -27.03 51.78 -4.81
N SER A 313 -28.21 52.22 -4.38
CA SER A 313 -28.78 53.50 -4.83
C SER A 313 -27.90 54.70 -4.46
N GLY A 314 -27.66 55.61 -5.41
CA GLY A 314 -26.85 56.82 -5.18
C GLY A 314 -25.33 56.64 -5.28
N TYR A 315 -24.80 55.41 -5.33
CA TYR A 315 -23.37 55.12 -5.40
C TYR A 315 -23.00 54.34 -6.67
N TYR A 316 -22.45 55.03 -7.66
CA TYR A 316 -22.18 54.48 -9.00
C TYR A 316 -20.69 54.28 -9.28
N ASN A 317 -19.83 54.38 -8.26
CA ASN A 317 -18.38 54.23 -8.43
C ASN A 317 -17.96 52.78 -8.20
N VAL A 318 -17.54 52.12 -9.28
CA VAL A 318 -16.90 50.81 -9.21
C VAL A 318 -15.44 51.01 -8.80
N THR A 319 -15.10 50.56 -7.59
CA THR A 319 -13.74 50.63 -7.05
C THR A 319 -12.84 49.52 -7.59
N SER A 320 -13.43 48.37 -7.95
CA SER A 320 -12.73 47.30 -8.66
C SER A 320 -13.63 46.64 -9.70
N GLY A 321 -13.12 46.53 -10.93
CA GLY A 321 -13.78 45.81 -12.01
C GLY A 321 -13.64 44.28 -11.90
N TYR A 322 -14.27 43.61 -12.85
CA TYR A 322 -14.16 42.18 -13.11
C TYR A 322 -12.86 41.86 -13.86
N GLY A 323 -12.17 40.78 -13.47
CA GLY A 323 -10.96 40.31 -14.17
C GLY A 323 -9.75 40.10 -13.25
N ASN A 324 -8.59 39.82 -13.85
CA ASN A 324 -7.36 39.56 -13.10
C ASN A 324 -6.85 40.82 -12.41
N ARG A 325 -6.73 40.75 -11.08
CA ARG A 325 -6.12 41.80 -10.28
C ARG A 325 -5.03 41.23 -9.38
N TYR A 326 -4.06 42.08 -9.07
CA TYR A 326 -3.04 41.78 -8.11
C TYR A 326 -3.63 41.85 -6.69
N HIS A 327 -3.62 40.75 -5.95
CA HIS A 327 -4.19 40.72 -4.60
C HIS A 327 -3.24 41.41 -3.61
N PRO A 328 -3.63 42.52 -2.96
CA PRO A 328 -2.70 43.34 -2.16
C PRO A 328 -2.19 42.65 -0.89
N VAL A 329 -2.86 41.58 -0.42
CA VAL A 329 -2.47 40.83 0.79
C VAL A 329 -1.75 39.52 0.48
N LEU A 330 -2.02 38.92 -0.69
CA LEU A 330 -1.51 37.58 -1.05
C LEU A 330 -0.44 37.63 -2.15
N ASN A 331 -0.13 38.83 -2.65
CA ASN A 331 0.94 39.12 -3.62
C ASN A 331 0.94 38.23 -4.87
N HIS A 332 -0.23 37.73 -5.28
CA HIS A 332 -0.42 36.93 -6.48
C HIS A 332 -1.54 37.51 -7.35
N TRP A 333 -1.47 37.22 -8.65
CA TRP A 333 -2.54 37.54 -9.59
C TRP A 333 -3.70 36.57 -9.36
N SER A 334 -4.86 37.12 -8.98
CA SER A 334 -6.07 36.35 -8.74
C SER A 334 -7.22 36.94 -9.54
N PHE A 335 -8.09 36.06 -10.04
CA PHE A 335 -9.22 36.44 -10.87
C PHE A 335 -10.38 36.92 -10.01
N HIS A 336 -10.76 38.17 -10.16
CA HIS A 336 -11.92 38.75 -9.48
C HIS A 336 -13.19 38.47 -10.28
N THR A 337 -14.06 37.61 -9.76
CA THR A 337 -15.30 37.17 -10.42
C THR A 337 -16.48 38.13 -10.27
N GLY A 338 -16.27 39.30 -9.65
CA GLY A 338 -17.31 40.30 -9.39
C GLY A 338 -16.87 41.72 -9.68
N ILE A 339 -17.70 42.68 -9.28
CA ILE A 339 -17.36 44.11 -9.24
C ILE A 339 -17.51 44.61 -7.81
N ASP A 340 -16.58 45.45 -7.35
CA ASP A 340 -16.66 46.09 -6.05
C ASP A 340 -17.19 47.52 -6.24
N ILE A 341 -18.23 47.89 -5.50
CA ILE A 341 -18.86 49.22 -5.54
C ILE A 341 -18.55 49.90 -4.20
N GLY A 342 -17.91 51.07 -4.24
CA GLY A 342 -17.58 51.81 -3.02
C GLY A 342 -18.80 52.53 -2.45
N CYS A 343 -19.14 52.25 -1.19
CA CYS A 343 -20.17 52.98 -0.43
C CYS A 343 -19.77 53.17 1.05
N PRO A 344 -20.32 54.16 1.76
CA PRO A 344 -20.19 54.29 3.21
C PRO A 344 -20.81 53.11 3.95
N THR A 345 -20.28 52.79 5.13
CA THR A 345 -20.80 51.71 5.97
C THR A 345 -22.27 51.94 6.34
N GLY A 346 -23.15 50.99 5.98
CA GLY A 346 -24.58 51.02 6.30
C GLY A 346 -25.52 51.49 5.19
N ALA A 347 -25.02 51.58 3.95
CA ALA A 347 -25.80 51.93 2.74
C ALA A 347 -26.63 50.77 2.18
#